data_AF-A0A317H007-F1
#
_entry.id   AF-A0A317H007-F1
#
_cell.length_a   1.000
_cell.length_b   1.000
_cell.length_c   1.000
_cell.angle_alpha   90.00
_cell.angle_beta   90.00
_cell.angle_gamma   90.00
#
_symmetry.space_group_name_H-M   'P 1'
#
loop_
_entity.id
_entity.type
_entity.pdbx_description
1 polymer ?
#
loop_
_entity_poly.entity_id
_entity_poly.type
_entity_poly.pdbx_seq_one_letter_code
_entity_poly.pdbx_strand_id
1 'polypeptide(L)'
;FIQIIFRPFPIFINPQQSISIIKNEALASLSPARTVTDAVMSSVQINSPKAQTGDELEPIMDAPTFPQPMYEALRDLSQDFIFPGLDQVPANTVQLLETNAKFIESFLVGLNHEMGRELLWRGYPTDQRGTYFQQFWDTRTSATQPQLDIPPINQWQQGPLGTTAAGTDGDKLVLLIRGELLRRYPNTVIYAVRATVNNGVRDLSTNPDDERHPLFRGTLQPDVTFVGFDLTSDEVTADPGWFFVLQQQPTEPRFGLDEAPYLEGKTEIPPLNTWNDLNWAHLASDEAALHELGFVSVSKFNLVPTSQVNGVWGRNSAHMAYITRQLPVRVAIHASELLHAVKKPDPVTK
;
A
#
# COMPACT_ATOMS: atom_id res chain seq x y z
N PHE A 1 -35.83 -16.02 -23.12
CA PHE A 1 -36.63 -15.74 -24.33
C PHE A 1 -36.29 -14.35 -24.82
N ILE A 2 -35.37 -14.25 -25.80
CA ILE A 2 -34.98 -12.96 -26.39
C ILE A 2 -35.87 -12.75 -27.62
N GLN A 3 -36.71 -11.73 -27.55
CA GLN A 3 -37.64 -11.37 -28.62
C GLN A 3 -36.90 -10.47 -29.61
N ILE A 4 -36.46 -11.03 -30.74
CA ILE A 4 -35.86 -10.25 -31.83
C ILE A 4 -36.99 -9.50 -32.54
N ILE A 5 -37.12 -8.21 -32.25
CA ILE A 5 -38.04 -7.31 -32.97
C ILE A 5 -37.30 -6.80 -34.20
N PHE A 6 -37.55 -7.43 -35.35
CA PHE A 6 -37.21 -6.84 -36.65
C PHE A 6 -38.09 -5.61 -36.86
N ARG A 7 -37.50 -4.41 -36.81
CA ARG A 7 -38.15 -3.20 -37.31
C ARG A 7 -37.83 -3.08 -38.81
N PRO A 8 -38.80 -3.28 -39.71
CA PRO A 8 -38.57 -3.02 -41.13
C PRO A 8 -38.32 -1.52 -41.34
N PHE A 9 -37.31 -1.19 -42.14
CA PHE A 9 -37.12 0.17 -42.63
C PHE A 9 -38.37 0.59 -43.43
N PRO A 10 -39.07 1.68 -43.08
CA PRO A 10 -40.16 2.17 -43.88
C PRO A 10 -39.58 2.81 -45.15
N ILE A 11 -39.70 2.11 -46.27
CA ILE A 11 -39.46 2.70 -47.59
C ILE A 11 -40.71 3.55 -47.88
N PHE A 12 -40.59 4.87 -47.73
CA PHE A 12 -41.61 5.79 -48.22
C PHE A 12 -41.52 5.84 -49.75
N ILE A 13 -42.31 5.00 -50.41
CA ILE A 13 -42.39 4.98 -51.87
C ILE A 13 -43.28 6.14 -52.30
N ASN A 14 -42.67 7.18 -52.86
CA ASN A 14 -43.40 8.24 -53.55
C ASN A 14 -43.82 7.69 -54.95
N PRO A 15 -45.12 7.58 -55.28
CA PRO A 15 -45.60 6.86 -56.47
C PRO A 15 -45.25 7.52 -57.82
N GLN A 16 -44.42 8.57 -57.83
CA GLN A 16 -43.99 9.32 -59.02
C GLN A 16 -42.55 9.01 -59.45
N GLN A 17 -41.81 8.14 -58.76
CA GLN A 17 -40.41 7.86 -59.10
C GLN A 17 -40.26 6.77 -60.16
N SER A 18 -39.46 7.05 -61.20
CA SER A 18 -39.17 6.10 -62.28
C SER A 18 -38.50 4.82 -61.76
N ILE A 19 -38.89 3.66 -62.30
CA ILE A 19 -38.40 2.32 -61.94
C ILE A 19 -36.86 2.22 -61.93
N SER A 20 -36.18 3.00 -62.78
CA SER A 20 -34.72 3.08 -62.83
C SER A 20 -34.10 3.67 -61.55
N ILE A 21 -34.74 4.66 -60.93
CA ILE A 21 -34.29 5.27 -59.66
C ILE A 21 -34.46 4.27 -58.52
N ILE A 22 -35.63 3.61 -58.46
CA ILE A 22 -35.92 2.58 -57.46
C ILE A 22 -34.91 1.42 -57.58
N LYS A 23 -34.61 0.97 -58.81
CA LYS A 23 -33.60 -0.06 -59.05
C LYS A 23 -32.21 0.36 -58.57
N ASN A 24 -31.80 1.60 -58.86
CA ASN A 24 -30.48 2.09 -58.47
C ASN A 24 -30.37 2.27 -56.95
N GLU A 25 -31.41 2.77 -56.29
CA GLU A 25 -31.45 2.85 -54.82
C GLU A 25 -31.48 1.47 -54.16
N ALA A 26 -32.24 0.51 -54.70
CA ALA A 26 -32.27 -0.86 -54.20
C ALA A 26 -30.92 -1.57 -54.38
N LEU A 27 -30.23 -1.36 -55.50
CA LEU A 27 -28.88 -1.91 -55.69
C LEU A 27 -27.85 -1.22 -54.78
N ALA A 28 -27.98 0.08 -54.55
CA ALA A 28 -27.11 0.82 -53.64
C ALA A 28 -27.34 0.41 -52.17
N SER A 29 -28.57 0.07 -51.78
CA SER A 29 -28.89 -0.42 -50.43
C SER A 29 -28.47 -1.87 -50.20
N LEU A 30 -28.27 -2.66 -51.27
CA LEU A 30 -27.76 -4.03 -51.20
C LEU A 30 -26.23 -4.12 -51.33
N SER A 31 -25.54 -2.99 -51.50
CA SER A 31 -24.07 -2.96 -51.61
C SER A 31 -23.41 -3.54 -50.36
N PRO A 32 -22.58 -4.60 -50.46
CA PRO A 32 -21.91 -5.21 -49.32
C PRO A 32 -21.05 -4.23 -48.52
N ALA A 33 -20.47 -3.23 -49.20
CA ALA A 33 -19.66 -2.19 -48.56
C ALA A 33 -20.46 -1.28 -47.62
N ARG A 34 -21.79 -1.23 -47.73
CA ARG A 34 -22.69 -0.52 -46.80
C ARG A 34 -23.38 -1.47 -45.83
N THR A 35 -23.93 -2.58 -46.32
CA THR A 35 -24.73 -3.50 -45.48
C THR A 35 -23.88 -4.23 -44.44
N VAL A 36 -22.64 -4.62 -44.78
CA VAL A 36 -21.74 -5.29 -43.82
C VAL A 36 -21.26 -4.30 -42.76
N THR A 37 -20.89 -3.08 -43.15
CA THR A 37 -20.48 -2.05 -42.18
C THR A 37 -21.62 -1.66 -41.24
N ASP A 38 -22.85 -1.50 -41.75
CA ASP A 38 -24.00 -1.14 -40.93
C ASP A 38 -24.41 -2.29 -39.98
N ALA A 39 -24.32 -3.55 -40.45
CA ALA A 39 -24.56 -4.72 -39.60
C ALA A 39 -23.52 -4.86 -38.49
N VAL A 40 -22.24 -4.65 -38.80
CA VAL A 40 -21.17 -4.68 -37.78
C VAL A 40 -21.34 -3.53 -36.80
N MET A 41 -21.55 -2.30 -37.27
CA MET A 41 -21.72 -1.13 -36.41
C MET A 41 -22.99 -1.16 -35.56
N SER A 42 -24.06 -1.82 -36.02
CA SER A 42 -25.28 -2.03 -35.22
C SER A 42 -25.15 -3.17 -34.21
N SER A 43 -24.24 -4.13 -34.44
CA SER A 43 -23.94 -5.21 -33.50
C SER A 43 -23.00 -4.79 -32.37
N VAL A 44 -22.26 -3.68 -32.55
CA VAL A 44 -21.37 -3.11 -31.54
C VAL A 44 -22.03 -1.89 -30.91
N GLN A 45 -22.48 -2.02 -29.66
CA GLN A 45 -22.86 -0.85 -28.86
C GLN A 45 -21.60 -0.13 -28.37
N ILE A 46 -21.12 0.81 -29.16
CA ILE A 46 -20.09 1.76 -28.75
C ILE A 46 -20.83 2.92 -28.06
N ASN A 47 -20.77 2.98 -26.73
CA ASN A 47 -21.33 4.11 -25.97
C ASN A 47 -20.43 5.37 -26.04
N SER A 48 -19.29 5.29 -26.73
CA SER A 48 -18.37 6.39 -26.96
C SER A 48 -18.77 7.18 -28.20
N PRO A 49 -18.74 8.53 -28.17
CA PRO A 49 -18.98 9.35 -29.35
C PRO A 49 -17.95 9.07 -30.45
N LYS A 50 -18.34 9.28 -31.72
CA LYS A 50 -17.42 9.20 -32.87
C LYS A 50 -16.39 10.33 -32.76
N ALA A 51 -15.11 10.00 -32.85
CA ALA A 51 -14.02 10.98 -32.88
C ALA A 51 -14.09 11.85 -34.14
N GLN A 52 -14.46 13.13 -34.03
CA GLN A 52 -14.08 14.18 -34.98
C GLN A 52 -14.12 15.59 -34.37
N THR A 53 -13.09 16.34 -34.76
CA THR A 53 -12.94 17.81 -34.76
C THR A 53 -12.72 18.52 -33.42
N GLY A 54 -11.45 18.81 -33.10
CA GLY A 54 -10.89 20.15 -32.77
C GLY A 54 -11.61 21.10 -31.79
N ASP A 55 -12.64 20.63 -31.10
CA ASP A 55 -13.48 21.38 -30.16
C ASP A 55 -13.02 21.07 -28.74
N GLU A 56 -12.66 22.12 -27.99
CA GLU A 56 -12.19 22.01 -26.62
C GLU A 56 -13.27 21.49 -25.65
N LEU A 57 -14.56 21.60 -26.04
CA LEU A 57 -15.71 21.13 -25.26
C LEU A 57 -16.13 19.68 -25.57
N GLU A 58 -15.42 18.98 -26.46
CA GLU A 58 -15.74 17.59 -26.79
C GLU A 58 -15.46 16.67 -25.59
N PRO A 59 -16.43 15.79 -25.21
CA PRO A 59 -16.21 14.79 -24.17
C PRO A 59 -15.07 13.84 -24.56
N ILE A 60 -14.21 13.52 -23.59
CA ILE A 60 -13.08 12.61 -23.81
C ILE A 60 -13.60 11.24 -24.21
N MET A 61 -12.94 10.64 -25.21
CA MET A 61 -13.25 9.28 -25.60
C MET A 61 -12.97 8.32 -24.45
N ASP A 62 -13.88 7.39 -24.22
CA ASP A 62 -13.69 6.37 -23.19
C ASP A 62 -12.41 5.56 -23.48
N ALA A 63 -11.55 5.47 -22.47
CA ALA A 63 -10.21 4.91 -22.56
C ALA A 63 -10.06 3.79 -21.53
N PRO A 64 -9.29 2.73 -21.84
CA PRO A 64 -9.07 1.66 -20.89
C PRO A 64 -8.29 2.18 -19.68
N THR A 65 -8.74 1.82 -18.48
CA THR A 65 -8.04 2.13 -17.23
C THR A 65 -7.38 0.88 -16.68
N PHE A 66 -6.14 1.03 -16.20
CA PHE A 66 -5.36 -0.06 -15.62
C PHE A 66 -5.16 0.19 -14.12
N PRO A 67 -5.70 -0.69 -13.25
CA PRO A 67 -5.57 -0.54 -11.80
C PRO A 67 -4.21 -1.04 -11.26
N GLN A 68 -3.31 -1.48 -12.14
CA GLN A 68 -2.02 -2.04 -11.72
C GLN A 68 -1.12 -0.92 -11.17
N PRO A 69 -0.50 -1.10 -9.99
CA PRO A 69 0.43 -0.13 -9.45
C PRO A 69 1.76 -0.17 -10.23
N MET A 70 2.18 0.97 -10.76
CA MET A 70 3.32 1.02 -11.69
C MET A 70 4.71 0.98 -11.04
N TYR A 71 4.83 1.12 -9.71
CA TYR A 71 6.10 0.89 -9.02
C TYR A 71 6.60 -0.55 -9.21
N GLU A 72 5.70 -1.54 -9.36
CA GLU A 72 6.09 -2.94 -9.57
C GLU A 72 6.84 -3.09 -10.92
N ALA A 73 6.35 -2.43 -11.96
CA ALA A 73 7.00 -2.46 -13.28
C ALA A 73 8.41 -1.85 -13.23
N LEU A 74 8.60 -0.74 -12.49
CA LEU A 74 9.92 -0.15 -12.28
C LEU A 74 10.84 -1.03 -11.44
N ARG A 75 10.33 -1.61 -10.36
CA ARG A 75 11.08 -2.54 -9.50
C ARG A 75 11.62 -3.72 -10.31
N ASP A 76 10.77 -4.30 -11.17
CA ASP A 76 11.10 -5.48 -11.95
C ASP A 76 12.15 -5.19 -13.04
N LEU A 77 12.26 -3.92 -13.48
CA LEU A 77 13.36 -3.43 -14.31
C LEU A 77 14.66 -3.27 -13.51
N SER A 78 14.60 -2.49 -12.42
CA SER A 78 15.69 -2.37 -11.44
C SER A 78 15.18 -1.71 -10.15
N GLN A 79 15.61 -2.25 -9.00
CA GLN A 79 15.29 -1.67 -7.68
C GLN A 79 15.91 -0.29 -7.48
N ASP A 80 17.03 -0.01 -8.16
CA ASP A 80 17.76 1.26 -8.06
C ASP A 80 16.96 2.45 -8.61
N PHE A 81 15.98 2.20 -9.49
CA PHE A 81 15.09 3.25 -10.00
C PHE A 81 14.08 3.75 -8.97
N ILE A 82 13.78 2.95 -7.95
CA ILE A 82 12.85 3.34 -6.87
C ILE A 82 13.63 3.93 -5.70
N PHE A 83 14.70 3.26 -5.27
CA PHE A 83 15.55 3.69 -4.16
C PHE A 83 17.00 3.80 -4.61
N PRO A 84 17.39 4.94 -5.21
CA PRO A 84 18.79 5.16 -5.54
C PRO A 84 19.63 5.20 -4.25
N GLY A 85 20.73 4.45 -4.20
CA GLY A 85 21.60 4.41 -3.03
C GLY A 85 21.16 3.41 -1.94
N LEU A 86 20.23 2.49 -2.23
CA LEU A 86 19.80 1.45 -1.30
C LEU A 86 20.97 0.57 -0.81
N ASP A 87 22.01 0.42 -1.64
CA ASP A 87 23.26 -0.26 -1.34
C ASP A 87 24.03 0.38 -0.17
N GLN A 88 23.88 1.69 0.04
CA GLN A 88 24.55 2.45 1.11
C GLN A 88 23.83 2.36 2.46
N VAL A 89 22.56 1.94 2.47
CA VAL A 89 21.78 1.80 3.71
C VAL A 89 22.24 0.53 4.43
N PRO A 90 22.80 0.59 5.64
CA PRO A 90 23.27 -0.61 6.33
C PRO A 90 22.12 -1.61 6.61
N ALA A 91 22.47 -2.90 6.75
CA ALA A 91 21.51 -3.90 7.19
C ALA A 91 21.02 -3.61 8.62
N ASN A 92 19.81 -4.09 8.96
CA ASN A 92 19.16 -3.88 10.26
C ASN A 92 18.97 -2.40 10.64
N THR A 93 18.56 -1.59 9.66
CA THR A 93 18.38 -0.14 9.82
C THR A 93 16.95 0.26 9.49
N VAL A 94 16.45 1.27 10.20
CA VAL A 94 15.18 1.95 9.92
C VAL A 94 15.47 3.42 9.62
N GLN A 95 14.91 3.94 8.53
CA GLN A 95 15.09 5.34 8.11
C GLN A 95 13.79 5.93 7.59
N LEU A 96 13.68 7.26 7.66
CA LEU A 96 12.61 8.02 7.04
C LEU A 96 13.10 8.65 5.74
N LEU A 97 12.28 8.55 4.70
CA LEU A 97 12.50 9.10 3.37
C LEU A 97 11.26 9.89 2.95
N GLU A 98 11.40 10.72 1.94
CA GLU A 98 10.28 11.41 1.29
C GLU A 98 10.11 10.87 -0.12
N THR A 99 8.86 10.75 -0.57
CA THR A 99 8.61 10.48 -1.99
C THR A 99 9.02 11.69 -2.82
N ASN A 100 9.34 11.46 -4.10
CA ASN A 100 9.56 12.54 -5.05
C ASN A 100 8.35 12.65 -5.98
N ALA A 101 7.41 13.54 -5.65
CA ALA A 101 6.20 13.74 -6.45
C ALA A 101 6.50 14.10 -7.91
N LYS A 102 7.57 14.87 -8.16
CA LYS A 102 7.98 15.27 -9.52
C LYS A 102 8.35 14.06 -10.38
N PHE A 103 9.09 13.12 -9.80
CA PHE A 103 9.45 11.88 -10.46
C PHE A 103 8.20 11.06 -10.79
N ILE A 104 7.33 10.84 -9.80
CA ILE A 104 6.10 10.05 -9.96
C ILE A 104 5.21 10.63 -11.06
N GLU A 105 4.95 11.94 -11.03
CA GLU A 105 4.16 12.62 -12.05
C GLU A 105 4.79 12.51 -13.43
N SER A 106 6.10 12.80 -13.56
CA SER A 106 6.80 12.74 -14.84
C SER A 106 6.78 11.33 -15.45
N PHE A 107 6.93 10.30 -14.61
CA PHE A 107 6.91 8.91 -15.01
C PHE A 107 5.52 8.49 -15.48
N LEU A 108 4.47 8.81 -14.72
CA LEU A 108 3.10 8.45 -15.09
C LEU A 108 2.64 9.21 -16.35
N VAL A 109 3.00 10.48 -16.51
CA VAL A 109 2.70 11.23 -17.73
C VAL A 109 3.39 10.60 -18.95
N GLY A 110 4.68 10.26 -18.83
CA GLY A 110 5.42 9.58 -19.89
C GLY A 110 4.82 8.23 -20.26
N LEU A 111 4.45 7.43 -19.26
CA LEU A 111 3.82 6.12 -19.45
C LEU A 111 2.47 6.24 -20.17
N ASN A 112 1.63 7.19 -19.76
CA ASN A 112 0.34 7.46 -20.41
C ASN A 112 0.52 7.93 -21.85
N HIS A 113 1.53 8.78 -22.12
CA HIS A 113 1.85 9.25 -23.46
C HIS A 113 2.22 8.09 -24.39
N GLU A 114 3.14 7.22 -23.97
CA GLU A 114 3.56 6.07 -24.78
C GLU A 114 2.42 5.05 -24.96
N MET A 115 1.60 4.82 -23.93
CA MET A 115 0.43 3.95 -24.07
C MET A 115 -0.60 4.49 -25.06
N GLY A 116 -0.84 5.81 -25.06
CA GLY A 116 -1.70 6.45 -26.05
C GLY A 116 -1.19 6.32 -27.48
N ARG A 117 0.13 6.37 -27.68
CA ARG A 117 0.77 6.13 -28.98
C ARG A 117 0.66 4.67 -29.43
N GLU A 118 0.86 3.73 -28.51
CA GLU A 118 0.75 2.30 -28.81
C GLU A 118 -0.70 1.91 -29.16
N LEU A 119 -1.69 2.43 -28.43
CA LEU A 119 -3.11 2.21 -28.75
C LEU A 119 -3.47 2.76 -30.13
N LEU A 120 -3.00 3.97 -30.46
CA LEU A 120 -3.20 4.54 -31.79
C LEU A 120 -2.54 3.66 -32.87
N TRP A 121 -1.32 3.19 -32.63
CA TRP A 121 -0.61 2.32 -33.57
C TRP A 121 -1.34 0.98 -33.80
N ARG A 122 -1.97 0.42 -32.75
CA ARG A 122 -2.80 -0.79 -32.84
C ARG A 122 -4.19 -0.55 -33.44
N GLY A 123 -4.51 0.68 -33.85
CA GLY A 123 -5.82 1.03 -34.41
C GLY A 123 -6.95 1.06 -33.40
N TYR A 124 -6.65 1.17 -32.10
CA TYR A 124 -7.65 1.38 -31.07
C TYR A 124 -8.25 2.80 -31.22
N PRO A 125 -9.59 2.95 -31.14
CA PRO A 125 -10.22 4.27 -31.22
C PRO A 125 -9.88 5.10 -29.98
N THR A 126 -8.90 6.00 -30.08
CA THR A 126 -8.47 6.89 -29.00
C THR A 126 -8.28 8.32 -29.52
N ASP A 127 -8.62 9.30 -28.69
CA ASP A 127 -8.30 10.72 -28.86
C ASP A 127 -6.95 11.10 -28.24
N GLN A 128 -6.25 10.13 -27.64
CA GLN A 128 -5.01 10.28 -26.87
C GLN A 128 -5.11 11.20 -25.63
N ARG A 129 -6.32 11.60 -25.21
CA ARG A 129 -6.56 12.46 -24.04
C ARG A 129 -6.91 11.66 -22.78
N GLY A 130 -7.20 10.37 -22.95
CA GLY A 130 -7.46 9.44 -21.84
C GLY A 130 -6.27 9.26 -20.89
N THR A 131 -6.57 9.02 -19.61
CA THR A 131 -5.56 8.64 -18.60
C THR A 131 -5.71 7.16 -18.30
N TYR A 132 -4.73 6.37 -18.74
CA TYR A 132 -4.70 4.91 -18.66
C TYR A 132 -4.14 4.41 -17.32
N PHE A 133 -3.10 5.07 -16.81
CA PHE A 133 -2.41 4.73 -15.56
C PHE A 133 -2.45 5.91 -14.60
N GLN A 134 -3.07 5.74 -13.43
CA GLN A 134 -3.17 6.79 -12.41
C GLN A 134 -2.49 6.44 -11.08
N GLN A 135 -2.03 5.21 -10.95
CA GLN A 135 -1.52 4.65 -9.70
C GLN A 135 -0.06 4.23 -9.85
N PHE A 136 0.80 4.83 -9.05
CA PHE A 136 2.20 4.46 -8.94
C PHE A 136 2.39 3.46 -7.80
N TRP A 137 1.97 3.82 -6.59
CA TRP A 137 2.13 3.00 -5.40
C TRP A 137 1.01 1.97 -5.24
N ASP A 138 1.29 0.84 -4.59
CA ASP A 138 0.25 -0.12 -4.24
C ASP A 138 -0.54 0.32 -3.01
N THR A 139 -1.75 0.84 -3.23
CA THR A 139 -2.66 1.32 -2.20
C THR A 139 -3.70 0.27 -1.77
N ARG A 140 -3.58 -0.98 -2.24
CA ARG A 140 -4.52 -2.07 -1.85
C ARG A 140 -4.54 -2.32 -0.34
N THR A 141 -3.46 -1.98 0.36
CA THR A 141 -3.33 -2.12 1.81
C THR A 141 -3.82 -0.90 2.59
N SER A 142 -4.26 0.17 1.91
CA SER A 142 -4.78 1.37 2.57
C SER A 142 -6.07 1.06 3.32
N ALA A 143 -6.19 1.57 4.54
CA ALA A 143 -7.42 1.48 5.33
C ALA A 143 -8.52 2.43 4.80
N THR A 144 -8.13 3.46 4.04
CA THR A 144 -9.02 4.43 3.39
C THR A 144 -9.27 4.03 1.93
N GLN A 145 -10.26 4.67 1.28
CA GLN A 145 -10.50 4.47 -0.15
C GLN A 145 -9.21 4.64 -0.95
N PRO A 146 -8.91 3.77 -1.94
CA PRO A 146 -7.68 3.84 -2.70
C PRO A 146 -7.59 5.19 -3.39
N GLN A 147 -6.67 6.02 -2.91
CA GLN A 147 -6.38 7.31 -3.52
C GLN A 147 -5.43 7.07 -4.68
N LEU A 148 -5.85 7.49 -5.87
CA LEU A 148 -5.00 7.48 -7.06
C LEU A 148 -3.91 8.53 -6.90
N ASP A 149 -2.69 8.23 -7.36
CA ASP A 149 -1.55 9.13 -7.17
C ASP A 149 -1.67 10.38 -8.05
N ILE A 150 -2.29 10.28 -9.23
CA ILE A 150 -2.57 11.43 -10.10
C ILE A 150 -4.05 11.57 -10.49
N PRO A 151 -4.58 12.80 -10.56
CA PRO A 151 -5.85 13.07 -11.21
C PRO A 151 -5.74 12.88 -12.74
N PRO A 152 -6.87 12.79 -13.46
CA PRO A 152 -6.87 12.71 -14.92
C PRO A 152 -6.02 13.82 -15.57
N ILE A 153 -5.10 13.44 -16.46
CA ILE A 153 -4.07 14.33 -17.03
C ILE A 153 -4.69 15.51 -17.80
N ASN A 154 -5.83 15.29 -18.44
CA ASN A 154 -6.58 16.33 -19.15
C ASN A 154 -7.11 17.45 -18.24
N GLN A 155 -7.19 17.24 -16.93
CA GLN A 155 -7.67 18.21 -15.95
C GLN A 155 -6.51 18.97 -15.27
N TRP A 156 -5.27 18.63 -15.60
CA TRP A 156 -4.11 19.28 -15.02
C TRP A 156 -4.07 20.74 -15.43
N GLN A 157 -3.87 21.61 -14.44
CA GLN A 157 -3.64 23.02 -14.68
C GLN A 157 -2.17 23.23 -15.07
N GLN A 158 -1.88 24.33 -15.77
CA GLN A 158 -0.48 24.69 -16.02
C GLN A 158 0.23 24.97 -14.69
N GLY A 159 1.28 24.20 -14.40
CA GLY A 159 2.02 24.30 -13.15
C GLY A 159 3.32 23.49 -13.18
N PRO A 160 4.18 23.66 -12.17
CA PRO A 160 5.35 22.82 -12.02
C PRO A 160 4.95 21.39 -11.66
N LEU A 161 5.69 20.41 -12.18
CA LEU A 161 5.57 19.01 -11.72
C LEU A 161 5.79 18.90 -10.21
N GLY A 162 5.15 17.91 -9.61
CA GLY A 162 5.11 17.59 -8.18
C GLY A 162 4.00 18.29 -7.40
N THR A 163 3.12 19.06 -8.06
CA THR A 163 2.05 19.83 -7.39
C THR A 163 0.65 19.31 -7.69
N THR A 164 0.55 18.30 -8.55
CA THR A 164 -0.73 17.79 -9.06
C THR A 164 -1.07 16.42 -8.47
N ALA A 165 -0.09 15.75 -7.85
CA ALA A 165 -0.30 14.52 -7.11
C ALA A 165 -1.32 14.70 -5.97
N ALA A 166 -2.13 13.66 -5.73
CA ALA A 166 -3.15 13.71 -4.70
C ALA A 166 -2.53 13.40 -3.32
N GLY A 167 -2.67 14.31 -2.34
CA GLY A 167 -2.20 14.19 -0.95
C GLY A 167 -1.86 15.54 -0.32
N THR A 168 -1.45 15.57 0.96
CA THR A 168 -0.83 16.76 1.58
C THR A 168 0.50 17.07 0.90
N ASP A 169 0.55 18.18 0.16
CA ASP A 169 1.77 18.75 -0.48
C ASP A 169 2.60 17.81 -1.39
N GLY A 170 1.99 16.74 -1.92
CA GLY A 170 2.57 15.85 -2.93
C GLY A 170 3.62 14.86 -2.40
N ASP A 171 4.44 15.26 -1.43
CA ASP A 171 5.51 14.44 -0.86
C ASP A 171 5.02 13.70 0.39
N LYS A 172 4.90 12.38 0.26
CA LYS A 172 4.51 11.45 1.33
C LYS A 172 5.75 10.97 2.08
N LEU A 173 5.65 10.81 3.39
CA LEU A 173 6.71 10.23 4.20
C LEU A 173 6.74 8.71 4.05
N VAL A 174 7.94 8.15 3.84
CA VAL A 174 8.17 6.72 3.64
C VAL A 174 9.11 6.20 4.73
N LEU A 175 8.64 5.22 5.50
CA LEU A 175 9.46 4.46 6.43
C LEU A 175 10.13 3.31 5.68
N LEU A 176 11.45 3.36 5.58
CA LEU A 176 12.29 2.30 5.03
C LEU A 176 12.81 1.41 6.17
N ILE A 177 12.55 0.11 6.08
CA ILE A 177 13.02 -0.91 7.02
C ILE A 177 13.85 -1.92 6.24
N ARG A 178 15.16 -1.97 6.52
CA ARG A 178 16.07 -2.97 5.95
C ARG A 178 16.49 -3.95 7.04
N GLY A 179 16.16 -5.23 6.90
CA GLY A 179 16.63 -6.28 7.80
C GLY A 179 15.74 -7.52 7.80
N GLU A 180 16.19 -8.57 8.50
CA GLU A 180 15.52 -9.87 8.48
C GLU A 180 14.22 -9.93 9.30
N LEU A 181 13.96 -8.93 10.15
CA LEU A 181 12.81 -8.91 11.05
C LEU A 181 11.49 -9.13 10.29
N LEU A 182 11.26 -8.34 9.23
CA LEU A 182 10.03 -8.41 8.44
C LEU A 182 10.00 -9.61 7.48
N ARG A 183 11.15 -10.23 7.22
CA ARG A 183 11.22 -11.51 6.51
C ARG A 183 10.78 -12.66 7.41
N ARG A 184 11.17 -12.64 8.69
CA ARG A 184 10.75 -13.62 9.70
C ARG A 184 9.31 -13.40 10.17
N TYR A 185 8.87 -12.15 10.22
CA TYR A 185 7.53 -11.75 10.67
C TYR A 185 6.81 -10.86 9.63
N PRO A 186 6.39 -11.44 8.48
CA PRO A 186 5.80 -10.67 7.39
C PRO A 186 4.48 -9.99 7.79
N ASN A 187 3.73 -10.58 8.72
CA ASN A 187 2.43 -10.07 9.16
C ASN A 187 2.54 -8.89 10.14
N THR A 188 3.74 -8.40 10.47
CA THR A 188 3.94 -7.25 11.38
C THR A 188 3.09 -6.04 10.96
N VAL A 189 2.30 -5.53 11.90
CA VAL A 189 1.50 -4.32 11.76
C VAL A 189 2.44 -3.12 11.92
N ILE A 190 2.41 -2.22 10.95
CA ILE A 190 3.23 -1.00 10.95
C ILE A 190 2.28 0.18 10.83
N TYR A 191 2.38 1.13 11.75
CA TYR A 191 1.54 2.33 11.79
C TYR A 191 2.28 3.45 12.53
N ALA A 192 1.80 4.69 12.37
CA ALA A 192 2.31 5.85 13.09
C ALA A 192 1.31 6.31 14.16
N VAL A 193 1.80 6.81 15.29
CA VAL A 193 0.99 7.33 16.40
C VAL A 193 1.54 8.68 16.82
N ARG A 194 0.66 9.66 17.03
CA ARG A 194 1.06 10.97 17.56
C ARG A 194 1.67 10.79 18.95
N ALA A 195 2.80 11.44 19.20
CA ALA A 195 3.38 11.50 20.52
C ALA A 195 2.52 12.40 21.44
N THR A 196 2.50 12.07 22.72
CA THR A 196 1.93 12.89 23.79
C THR A 196 2.98 13.09 24.87
N VAL A 197 2.86 14.15 25.66
CA VAL A 197 3.80 14.40 26.77
C VAL A 197 3.10 14.05 28.07
N ASN A 198 3.50 12.93 28.67
CA ASN A 198 3.03 12.48 29.97
C ASN A 198 4.17 12.64 30.99
N ASN A 199 3.97 13.48 32.00
CA ASN A 199 4.97 13.76 33.05
C ASN A 199 6.36 14.20 32.51
N GLY A 200 6.39 14.93 31.40
CA GLY A 200 7.63 15.41 30.78
C GLY A 200 8.37 14.36 29.94
N VAL A 201 7.82 13.16 29.78
CA VAL A 201 8.33 12.11 28.90
C VAL A 201 7.39 11.95 27.71
N ARG A 202 7.96 11.75 26.52
CA ARG A 202 7.17 11.45 25.31
C ARG A 202 6.61 10.03 25.42
N ASP A 203 5.32 9.90 25.21
CA ASP A 203 4.57 8.66 25.29
C ASP A 203 3.62 8.54 24.10
N LEU A 204 3.14 7.34 23.82
CA LEU A 204 2.20 7.07 22.73
C LEU A 204 0.81 7.62 23.08
N SER A 205 0.17 8.35 22.17
CA SER A 205 -1.24 8.68 22.33
C SER A 205 -2.08 7.40 22.46
N THR A 206 -3.07 7.42 23.35
CA THR A 206 -4.05 6.33 23.51
C THR A 206 -5.33 6.57 22.71
N ASN A 207 -5.44 7.72 22.04
CA ASN A 207 -6.60 8.06 21.21
C ASN A 207 -6.48 7.40 19.83
N PRO A 208 -7.48 6.58 19.40
CA PRO A 208 -7.48 5.99 18.06
C PRO A 208 -7.39 7.02 16.92
N ASP A 209 -7.90 8.24 17.11
CA ASP A 209 -7.86 9.29 16.07
C ASP A 209 -6.43 9.83 15.82
N ASP A 210 -5.50 9.59 16.74
CA ASP A 210 -4.08 9.95 16.64
C ASP A 210 -3.25 8.85 15.96
N GLU A 211 -3.88 7.77 15.51
CA GLU A 211 -3.23 6.71 14.73
C GLU A 211 -3.29 7.02 13.22
N ARG A 212 -2.22 6.72 12.51
CA ARG A 212 -2.13 6.82 11.05
C ARG A 212 -1.66 5.49 10.48
N HIS A 213 -2.53 4.89 9.69
CA HIS A 213 -2.23 3.66 8.95
C HIS A 213 -1.55 3.98 7.62
N PRO A 214 -0.79 3.02 7.08
CA PRO A 214 -0.05 3.25 5.85
C PRO A 214 -0.98 3.38 4.64
N LEU A 215 -0.63 4.30 3.74
CA LEU A 215 -1.29 4.48 2.44
C LEU A 215 -0.88 3.39 1.45
N PHE A 216 0.39 2.98 1.50
CA PHE A 216 0.94 1.96 0.63
C PHE A 216 2.06 1.19 1.32
N ARG A 217 2.29 -0.04 0.85
CA ARG A 217 3.35 -0.91 1.34
C ARG A 217 3.96 -1.67 0.17
N GLY A 218 5.28 -1.80 0.18
CA GLY A 218 5.98 -2.63 -0.78
C GLY A 218 7.19 -3.34 -0.16
N THR A 219 7.69 -4.34 -0.89
CA THR A 219 8.90 -5.07 -0.51
C THR A 219 9.84 -5.15 -1.70
N LEU A 220 11.13 -5.13 -1.38
CA LEU A 220 12.24 -5.25 -2.33
C LEU A 220 13.18 -6.35 -1.83
N GLN A 221 13.70 -7.14 -2.77
CA GLN A 221 14.57 -8.25 -2.42
C GLN A 221 15.99 -7.74 -2.11
N PRO A 222 16.69 -8.30 -1.10
CA PRO A 222 16.30 -9.49 -0.32
C PRO A 222 15.52 -9.19 0.98
N ASP A 223 15.68 -8.01 1.57
CA ASP A 223 15.31 -7.76 2.97
C ASP A 223 14.79 -6.33 3.24
N VAL A 224 14.22 -5.68 2.23
CA VAL A 224 13.77 -4.29 2.32
C VAL A 224 12.26 -4.21 2.26
N THR A 225 11.66 -3.52 3.23
CA THR A 225 10.24 -3.17 3.25
C THR A 225 10.12 -1.66 3.37
N PHE A 226 9.23 -1.06 2.59
CA PHE A 226 8.93 0.36 2.68
C PHE A 226 7.43 0.57 2.87
N VAL A 227 7.08 1.59 3.63
CA VAL A 227 5.72 1.89 4.06
C VAL A 227 5.48 3.38 3.98
N GLY A 228 4.49 3.82 3.20
CA GLY A 228 4.17 5.23 3.02
C GLY A 228 3.03 5.72 3.92
N PHE A 229 3.15 6.94 4.43
CA PHE A 229 2.17 7.60 5.31
C PHE A 229 1.73 8.94 4.75
N ASP A 230 0.50 9.34 5.08
CA ASP A 230 -0.01 10.69 4.82
C ASP A 230 0.48 11.66 5.91
N LEU A 231 1.79 11.85 5.98
CA LEU A 231 2.49 12.69 6.95
C LEU A 231 3.64 13.41 6.24
N THR A 232 3.99 14.60 6.72
CA THR A 232 5.16 15.35 6.24
C THR A 232 6.33 15.28 7.22
N SER A 233 7.55 15.55 6.75
CA SER A 233 8.74 15.61 7.63
C SER A 233 8.59 16.64 8.76
N ASP A 234 7.97 17.79 8.48
CA ASP A 234 7.75 18.85 9.47
C ASP A 234 6.77 18.41 10.56
N GLU A 235 5.72 17.67 10.20
CA GLU A 235 4.74 17.13 11.16
C GLU A 235 5.35 16.09 12.09
N VAL A 236 6.21 15.20 11.57
CA VAL A 236 6.83 14.14 12.36
C VAL A 236 7.95 14.63 13.28
N THR A 237 8.60 15.74 12.92
CA THR A 237 9.67 16.36 13.71
C THR A 237 9.21 17.42 14.70
N ALA A 238 7.98 17.91 14.56
CA ALA A 238 7.36 18.83 15.53
C ALA A 238 7.41 18.26 16.96
N ASP A 239 7.28 19.11 17.97
CA ASP A 239 7.15 18.66 19.37
C ASP A 239 5.65 18.59 19.72
N PRO A 240 5.10 17.44 20.16
CA PRO A 240 5.79 16.22 20.64
C PRO A 240 6.21 15.21 19.56
N GLY A 241 5.72 15.33 18.33
CA GLY A 241 6.16 14.53 17.17
C GLY A 241 5.34 13.28 16.94
N TRP A 242 5.92 12.32 16.23
CA TRP A 242 5.30 11.04 15.89
C TRP A 242 6.21 9.85 16.18
N PHE A 243 5.59 8.75 16.59
CA PHE A 243 6.23 7.45 16.73
C PHE A 243 5.82 6.52 15.60
N PHE A 244 6.79 5.75 15.09
CA PHE A 244 6.54 4.64 14.19
C PHE A 244 6.53 3.35 14.99
N VAL A 245 5.41 2.65 14.95
CA VAL A 245 5.15 1.47 15.74
C VAL A 245 5.23 0.23 14.86
N LEU A 246 6.07 -0.72 15.26
CA LEU A 246 6.11 -2.07 14.72
C LEU A 246 5.50 -3.00 15.76
N GLN A 247 4.39 -3.64 15.40
CA GLN A 247 3.62 -4.46 16.32
C GLN A 247 3.36 -5.83 15.74
N GLN A 248 3.51 -6.86 16.57
CA GLN A 248 3.03 -8.19 16.22
C GLN A 248 1.49 -8.21 16.10
N GLN A 249 0.98 -9.04 15.18
CA GLN A 249 -0.47 -9.23 15.02
C GLN A 249 -1.12 -9.73 16.32
N PRO A 250 -2.09 -9.00 16.89
CA PRO A 250 -2.78 -9.43 18.11
C PRO A 250 -3.60 -10.72 17.94
N THR A 251 -3.98 -11.04 16.69
CA THR A 251 -4.86 -12.17 16.34
C THR A 251 -4.11 -13.50 16.21
N GLU A 252 -2.78 -13.50 16.37
CA GLU A 252 -1.94 -14.70 16.33
C GLU A 252 -1.36 -14.99 17.73
N PRO A 253 -2.16 -15.51 18.68
CA PRO A 253 -1.68 -15.76 20.04
C PRO A 253 -0.58 -16.84 20.04
N ARG A 254 0.51 -16.56 20.73
CA ARG A 254 1.59 -17.52 20.97
C ARG A 254 1.56 -17.95 22.43
N PHE A 255 1.94 -19.20 22.65
CA PHE A 255 2.11 -19.77 23.97
C PHE A 255 3.56 -20.18 24.15
N GLY A 256 4.16 -19.78 25.26
CA GLY A 256 5.56 -19.98 25.56
C GLY A 256 5.98 -19.17 26.77
N LEU A 257 7.17 -19.47 27.26
CA LEU A 257 7.84 -18.69 28.29
C LEU A 257 9.01 -17.95 27.66
N ASP A 258 9.42 -16.86 28.30
CA ASP A 258 10.57 -16.09 27.83
C ASP A 258 11.87 -16.89 27.96
N GLU A 259 12.83 -16.58 27.10
CA GLU A 259 14.14 -17.22 27.09
C GLU A 259 14.86 -17.00 28.42
N ALA A 260 15.59 -18.03 28.86
CA ALA A 260 16.28 -17.97 30.14
C ALA A 260 17.49 -17.03 30.06
N PRO A 261 17.72 -16.16 31.07
CA PRO A 261 18.84 -15.22 31.07
C PRO A 261 20.22 -15.87 30.91
N TYR A 262 20.40 -17.12 31.37
CA TYR A 262 21.67 -17.84 31.25
C TYR A 262 22.06 -18.18 29.80
N LEU A 263 21.11 -18.17 28.85
CA LEU A 263 21.41 -18.32 27.43
C LEU A 263 22.13 -17.08 26.86
N GLU A 264 21.95 -15.93 27.52
CA GLU A 264 22.65 -14.68 27.21
C GLU A 264 23.86 -14.45 28.14
N GLY A 265 24.26 -15.47 28.92
CA GLY A 265 25.36 -15.37 29.88
C GLY A 265 25.02 -14.62 31.18
N LYS A 266 23.75 -14.35 31.46
CA LYS A 266 23.30 -13.73 32.72
C LYS A 266 22.95 -14.82 33.75
N THR A 267 23.44 -14.67 34.98
CA THR A 267 23.24 -15.67 36.04
C THR A 267 22.05 -15.38 36.96
N GLU A 268 21.50 -14.17 36.90
CA GLU A 268 20.40 -13.75 37.78
C GLU A 268 19.04 -14.10 37.16
N ILE A 269 18.19 -14.77 37.94
CA ILE A 269 16.80 -15.03 37.58
C ILE A 269 15.98 -13.81 38.02
N PRO A 270 15.31 -13.09 37.09
CA PRO A 270 14.52 -11.92 37.44
C PRO A 270 13.35 -12.32 38.35
N PRO A 271 12.92 -11.44 39.27
CA PRO A 271 11.80 -11.73 40.15
C PRO A 271 10.49 -11.87 39.38
N LEU A 272 9.69 -12.87 39.75
CA LEU A 272 8.35 -13.08 39.21
C LEU A 272 7.35 -12.10 39.84
N ASN A 273 7.22 -10.90 39.26
CA ASN A 273 6.24 -9.90 39.72
C ASN A 273 4.86 -10.15 39.10
N THR A 274 4.83 -10.43 37.80
CA THR A 274 3.66 -10.77 36.99
C THR A 274 3.88 -12.07 36.23
N TRP A 275 2.83 -12.66 35.65
CA TRP A 275 3.00 -13.84 34.78
C TRP A 275 3.79 -13.55 33.51
N ASN A 276 3.87 -12.29 33.07
CA ASN A 276 4.69 -11.91 31.92
C ASN A 276 6.20 -11.93 32.23
N ASP A 277 6.60 -11.99 33.49
CA ASP A 277 8.00 -12.12 33.90
C ASP A 277 8.45 -13.60 33.96
N LEU A 278 7.53 -14.54 33.68
CA LEU A 278 7.81 -15.98 33.73
C LEU A 278 8.66 -16.41 32.54
N ASN A 279 9.91 -16.73 32.84
CA ASN A 279 10.87 -17.30 31.87
C ASN A 279 11.25 -18.75 32.21
N TRP A 280 11.94 -19.41 31.30
CA TRP A 280 12.42 -20.79 31.47
C TRP A 280 13.35 -20.98 32.67
N ALA A 281 14.05 -19.93 33.13
CA ALA A 281 14.94 -20.03 34.28
C ALA A 281 14.22 -20.28 35.61
N HIS A 282 12.94 -19.91 35.71
CA HIS A 282 12.09 -20.23 36.86
C HIS A 282 11.76 -21.72 36.98
N LEU A 283 11.90 -22.47 35.88
CA LEU A 283 11.63 -23.91 35.83
C LEU A 283 12.92 -24.73 35.82
N ALA A 284 13.95 -24.25 35.14
CA ALA A 284 15.26 -24.87 35.05
C ALA A 284 16.34 -23.81 35.27
N SER A 285 17.09 -23.90 36.37
CA SER A 285 18.06 -22.89 36.79
C SER A 285 19.32 -22.79 35.92
N ASP A 286 19.57 -23.80 35.07
CA ASP A 286 20.69 -23.85 34.15
C ASP A 286 20.31 -24.53 32.82
N GLU A 287 21.19 -24.40 31.83
CA GLU A 287 20.99 -24.93 30.47
C GLU A 287 20.90 -26.46 30.44
N ALA A 288 21.65 -27.16 31.29
CA ALA A 288 21.62 -28.62 31.39
C ALA A 288 20.25 -29.11 31.88
N ALA A 289 19.71 -28.50 32.94
CA ALA A 289 18.40 -28.79 33.46
C ALA A 289 17.28 -28.45 32.46
N LEU A 290 17.47 -27.40 31.64
CA LEU A 290 16.51 -27.04 30.60
C LEU A 290 16.48 -28.08 29.47
N HIS A 291 17.64 -28.58 29.05
CA HIS A 291 17.72 -29.64 28.04
C HIS A 291 17.13 -30.97 28.52
N GLU A 292 17.25 -31.30 29.80
CA GLU A 292 16.64 -32.48 30.40
C GLU A 292 15.12 -32.32 30.62
N LEU A 293 14.60 -31.09 30.55
CA LEU A 293 13.20 -30.77 30.81
C LEU A 293 12.30 -31.19 29.64
N GLY A 294 11.89 -32.46 29.61
CA GLY A 294 10.92 -32.94 28.61
C GLY A 294 9.48 -32.44 28.82
N PHE A 295 9.06 -32.23 30.07
CA PHE A 295 7.75 -31.68 30.42
C PHE A 295 7.80 -30.91 31.74
N VAL A 296 6.93 -29.90 31.88
CA VAL A 296 6.82 -29.13 33.10
C VAL A 296 5.89 -29.86 34.08
N SER A 297 6.45 -30.34 35.20
CA SER A 297 5.65 -30.90 36.28
C SER A 297 5.01 -29.78 37.10
N VAL A 298 3.71 -29.62 36.92
CA VAL A 298 2.90 -28.60 37.59
C VAL A 298 2.94 -28.72 39.12
N SER A 299 3.04 -29.94 39.66
CA SER A 299 3.08 -30.18 41.11
C SER A 299 4.46 -29.93 41.74
N LYS A 300 5.53 -29.94 40.93
CA LYS A 300 6.91 -29.69 41.38
C LYS A 300 7.17 -28.22 41.69
N PHE A 301 6.50 -27.32 40.96
CA PHE A 301 6.72 -25.88 41.06
C PHE A 301 5.51 -25.19 41.70
N ASN A 302 5.76 -24.36 42.71
CA ASN A 302 4.75 -23.48 43.29
C ASN A 302 5.05 -22.03 42.91
N LEU A 303 4.72 -21.68 41.67
CA LEU A 303 4.95 -20.34 41.14
C LEU A 303 3.76 -19.44 41.51
N VAL A 304 4.07 -18.33 42.18
CA VAL A 304 3.09 -17.31 42.54
C VAL A 304 3.74 -15.95 42.31
N PRO A 305 3.22 -15.14 41.37
CA PRO A 305 3.72 -13.79 41.16
C PRO A 305 3.43 -12.91 42.37
N THR A 306 4.30 -11.92 42.58
CA THR A 306 4.19 -11.03 43.75
C THR A 306 3.01 -10.05 43.62
N SER A 307 2.66 -9.64 42.40
CA SER A 307 1.51 -8.78 42.13
C SER A 307 0.19 -9.57 42.04
N GLN A 308 -0.93 -8.89 42.31
CA GLN A 308 -2.25 -9.48 42.12
C GLN A 308 -2.51 -9.73 40.63
N VAL A 309 -2.53 -11.00 40.23
CA VAL A 309 -2.70 -11.44 38.84
C VAL A 309 -3.85 -12.43 38.72
N ASN A 310 -4.44 -12.48 37.53
CA ASN A 310 -5.36 -13.56 37.17
C ASN A 310 -4.57 -14.83 36.81
N GLY A 311 -5.18 -16.00 36.88
CA GLY A 311 -4.50 -17.26 36.62
C GLY A 311 -3.79 -17.82 37.85
N VAL A 312 -3.86 -19.15 38.00
CA VAL A 312 -3.35 -19.90 39.15
C VAL A 312 -2.58 -21.07 38.56
N TRP A 313 -1.30 -21.16 38.89
CA TRP A 313 -0.43 -22.22 38.41
C TRP A 313 -1.05 -23.59 38.71
N GLY A 314 -1.22 -24.39 37.66
CA GLY A 314 -1.65 -25.77 37.79
C GLY A 314 -3.11 -26.05 38.10
N ARG A 315 -3.97 -25.04 38.15
CA ARG A 315 -5.38 -25.23 38.48
C ARG A 315 -6.16 -25.96 37.38
N ASN A 316 -6.05 -25.48 36.14
CA ASN A 316 -6.69 -26.06 34.95
C ASN A 316 -6.00 -25.56 33.67
N SER A 317 -6.41 -26.11 32.52
CA SER A 317 -5.86 -25.75 31.21
C SER A 317 -6.06 -24.28 30.85
N ALA A 318 -7.19 -23.66 31.22
CA ALA A 318 -7.44 -22.25 30.94
C ALA A 318 -6.48 -21.31 31.69
N HIS A 319 -6.18 -21.63 32.95
CA HIS A 319 -5.22 -20.88 33.75
C HIS A 319 -3.80 -21.04 33.19
N MET A 320 -3.40 -22.26 32.80
CA MET A 320 -2.11 -22.50 32.18
C MET A 320 -1.97 -21.79 30.82
N ALA A 321 -3.04 -21.78 30.01
CA ALA A 321 -3.07 -21.04 28.75
C ALA A 321 -2.92 -19.53 28.98
N TYR A 322 -3.59 -18.96 29.99
CA TYR A 322 -3.41 -17.54 30.34
C TYR A 322 -1.97 -17.22 30.77
N ILE A 323 -1.37 -18.07 31.62
CA ILE A 323 -0.02 -17.88 32.14
C ILE A 323 1.03 -17.97 31.02
N THR A 324 0.88 -18.94 30.11
CA THR A 324 1.83 -19.18 29.02
C THR A 324 1.57 -18.31 27.80
N ARG A 325 0.52 -17.48 27.78
CA ARG A 325 0.22 -16.61 26.65
C ARG A 325 1.25 -15.50 26.57
N GLN A 326 2.02 -15.46 25.49
CA GLN A 326 2.93 -14.36 25.21
C GLN A 326 2.14 -13.14 24.72
N LEU A 327 2.42 -11.98 25.32
CA LEU A 327 1.85 -10.71 24.89
C LEU A 327 2.48 -10.28 23.57
N PRO A 328 1.69 -9.72 22.62
CA PRO A 328 2.24 -9.21 21.36
C PRO A 328 3.32 -8.16 21.62
N VAL A 329 4.47 -8.32 20.98
CA VAL A 329 5.55 -7.33 21.05
C VAL A 329 5.14 -6.08 20.29
N ARG A 330 5.37 -4.91 20.90
CA ARG A 330 5.20 -3.59 20.30
C ARG A 330 6.48 -2.79 20.52
N VAL A 331 7.10 -2.33 19.44
CA VAL A 331 8.26 -1.43 19.46
C VAL A 331 7.84 -0.11 18.85
N ALA A 332 8.11 0.99 19.54
CA ALA A 332 7.85 2.34 19.05
C ALA A 332 9.18 3.09 18.92
N ILE A 333 9.43 3.67 17.75
CA ILE A 333 10.64 4.47 17.47
C ILE A 333 10.20 5.89 17.17
N HIS A 334 10.78 6.87 17.84
CA HIS A 334 10.44 8.26 17.62
C HIS A 334 11.04 8.78 16.30
N ALA A 335 10.31 9.61 15.55
CA ALA A 335 10.78 10.14 14.27
C ALA A 335 12.15 10.85 14.36
N SER A 336 12.43 11.54 15.46
CA SER A 336 13.72 12.23 15.68
C SER A 336 14.91 11.28 15.80
N GLU A 337 14.70 10.00 16.12
CA GLU A 337 15.78 9.00 16.15
C GLU A 337 16.05 8.44 14.75
N LEU A 338 15.06 8.48 13.86
CA LEU A 338 15.15 7.98 12.49
C LEU A 338 15.72 9.01 11.52
N LEU A 339 15.56 10.29 11.85
CA LEU A 339 16.18 11.39 11.12
C LEU A 339 17.57 11.63 11.71
N HIS A 340 18.58 10.99 11.14
CA HIS A 340 19.94 11.49 11.34
C HIS A 340 19.95 12.95 10.87
N ALA A 341 20.31 13.88 11.77
CA ALA A 341 20.46 15.28 11.44
C ALA A 341 21.50 15.42 10.33
N VAL A 342 21.03 15.40 9.06
CA VAL A 342 21.82 15.83 7.93
C VAL A 342 22.06 17.31 8.18
N LYS A 343 23.27 17.62 8.65
CA LYS A 343 23.75 19.01 8.72
C LYS A 343 23.56 19.59 7.33
N LYS A 344 22.55 20.44 7.15
CA LYS A 344 22.29 21.16 5.91
C LYS A 344 23.64 21.76 5.47
N PRO A 345 24.15 21.46 4.27
CA PRO A 345 25.40 22.07 3.83
C PRO A 345 25.22 23.58 3.89
N ASP A 346 26.18 24.27 4.51
CA ASP A 346 26.15 25.73 4.64
C ASP A 346 25.85 26.33 3.25
N PRO A 347 24.95 27.32 3.15
CA PRO A 347 24.65 27.93 1.87
C PRO A 347 25.98 28.43 1.29
N VAL A 348 26.37 27.87 0.15
CA VAL A 348 27.55 28.31 -0.58
C VAL A 348 27.32 29.79 -0.91
N THR A 349 27.96 30.66 -0.14
CA THR A 349 28.10 32.07 -0.52
C THR A 349 28.85 32.10 -1.83
N LYS A 350 28.19 32.68 -2.84
CA LYS A 350 28.68 32.86 -4.20
C LYS A 350 30.09 33.45 -4.26
#